data_AF-K1RMP6-F1
#
_entry.id   AF-K1RMP6-F1
#
_cell.length_a   1.000
_cell.length_b   1.000
_cell.length_c   1.000
_cell.angle_alpha   90.00
_cell.angle_beta   90.00
_cell.angle_gamma   90.00
#
_symmetry.space_group_name_H-M   'P 1'
#
loop_
_entity.id
_entity.type
_entity.pdbx_description
1 polymer ?
#
loop_
_entity_poly.entity_id
_entity_poly.type
_entity_poly.pdbx_seq_one_letter_code
_entity_poly.pdbx_strand_id
1 'polypeptide(L)'
;MGEWERERLKKHSEEIDSTSSYRSSMYYQKYLTDFLTSIGKKDIPLEEVTEDFGKSYKAHLKKCKNFGVSQTNHCLRWLNRLLYLAVDKEILRVNPCEDLEYEIKPEARHRYISRDEFKKILSTPMYDKRMELARRAFIFSTLTGLAYVDIKLLHPHHIGTNAEGRRYIRINRKKTKVEAFIPLHPIAEQILSLYNTTDDEKPVFTSPKP
;
A
#
# COMPACT_ATOMS: atom_id res chain seq x y z
N MET A 1 9.68 -13.75 19.21
CA MET A 1 10.05 -13.09 17.93
C MET A 1 8.97 -12.14 17.39
N GLY A 2 7.70 -12.56 17.35
CA GLY A 2 6.60 -11.77 16.77
C GLY A 2 6.40 -10.36 17.36
N GLU A 3 6.36 -10.22 18.68
CA GLU A 3 6.20 -8.90 19.31
C GLU A 3 7.43 -8.00 19.08
N TRP A 4 8.65 -8.56 19.16
CA TRP A 4 9.88 -7.82 18.83
C TRP A 4 9.85 -7.25 17.41
N GLU A 5 9.42 -8.06 16.42
CA GLU A 5 9.25 -7.61 15.04
C GLU A 5 8.27 -6.46 14.92
N ARG A 6 7.12 -6.59 15.60
CA ARG A 6 6.07 -5.58 15.58
C ARG A 6 6.54 -4.26 16.15
N GLU A 7 7.33 -4.26 17.23
CA GLU A 7 7.85 -3.01 17.77
C GLU A 7 8.89 -2.35 16.88
N ARG A 8 9.67 -3.12 16.12
CA ARG A 8 10.50 -2.53 15.06
C ARG A 8 9.64 -1.90 13.96
N LEU A 9 8.59 -2.58 13.51
CA LEU A 9 7.66 -2.04 12.51
C LEU A 9 6.92 -0.80 13.01
N LYS A 10 6.62 -0.71 14.31
CA LYS A 10 6.03 0.47 14.93
C LYS A 10 6.97 1.68 14.81
N LYS A 11 8.22 1.55 15.27
CA LYS A 11 9.25 2.60 15.14
C LYS A 11 9.42 3.03 13.70
N HIS A 12 9.54 2.07 12.79
CA HIS A 12 9.67 2.36 11.37
C HIS A 12 8.45 3.09 10.80
N SER A 13 7.24 2.79 11.27
CA SER A 13 6.02 3.47 10.82
C SER A 13 5.99 4.96 11.18
N GLU A 14 6.61 5.33 12.30
CA GLU A 14 6.76 6.71 12.77
C GLU A 14 7.79 7.45 11.90
N GLU A 15 8.92 6.80 11.58
CA GLU A 15 9.97 7.35 10.71
C GLU A 15 9.46 7.69 9.30
N ILE A 16 8.62 6.83 8.72
CA ILE A 16 8.15 6.99 7.34
C ILE A 16 6.77 7.67 7.21
N ASP A 17 6.14 7.98 8.35
CA ASP A 17 4.76 8.50 8.43
C ASP A 17 3.78 7.59 7.65
N SER A 18 3.85 6.28 7.90
CA SER A 18 2.96 5.29 7.28
C SER A 18 2.75 4.06 8.15
N THR A 19 1.50 3.84 8.57
CA THR A 19 1.14 2.79 9.53
C THR A 19 0.74 1.46 8.89
N SER A 20 0.70 1.35 7.56
CA SER A 20 0.11 0.20 6.87
C SER A 20 0.77 -1.13 7.26
N SER A 21 2.09 -1.23 7.18
CA SER A 21 2.82 -2.46 7.50
C SER A 21 2.68 -2.86 8.97
N TYR A 22 2.79 -1.88 9.88
CA TYR A 22 2.60 -2.10 11.32
C TYR A 22 1.18 -2.58 11.63
N ARG A 23 0.16 -1.93 11.09
CA ARG A 23 -1.25 -2.34 11.30
C ARG A 23 -1.50 -3.75 10.78
N SER A 24 -1.02 -4.08 9.58
CA SER A 24 -1.14 -5.43 9.02
C SER A 24 -0.44 -6.48 9.89
N SER A 25 0.74 -6.18 10.43
CA SER A 25 1.50 -7.09 11.30
C SER A 25 0.73 -7.52 12.55
N MET A 26 -0.12 -6.64 13.09
CA MET A 26 -0.94 -6.96 14.26
C MET A 26 -1.94 -8.07 13.98
N TYR A 27 -2.58 -8.04 12.81
CA TYR A 27 -3.52 -9.08 12.42
C TYR A 27 -2.80 -10.40 12.16
N TYR A 28 -1.67 -10.38 11.43
CA TYR A 28 -0.94 -11.61 11.12
C TYR A 28 -0.35 -12.27 12.37
N GLN A 29 0.20 -11.47 13.29
CA GLN A 29 0.66 -11.98 14.58
C GLN A 29 -0.50 -12.56 15.39
N LYS A 30 -1.65 -11.87 15.44
CA LYS A 30 -2.85 -12.39 16.10
C LYS A 30 -3.28 -13.73 15.51
N TYR A 31 -3.29 -13.89 14.19
CA TYR A 31 -3.70 -15.16 13.57
C TYR A 31 -2.72 -16.29 13.86
N LEU A 32 -1.43 -15.99 14.02
CA LEU A 32 -0.45 -16.98 14.46
C LEU A 32 -0.71 -17.39 15.93
N THR A 33 -0.97 -16.43 16.82
CA THR A 33 -1.34 -16.70 18.22
C THR A 33 -2.65 -17.48 18.35
N ASP A 34 -3.66 -17.15 17.53
CA ASP A 34 -4.92 -17.89 17.47
C ASP A 34 -4.68 -19.36 17.07
N PHE A 35 -3.78 -19.61 16.12
CA PHE A 35 -3.41 -20.97 15.72
C PHE A 35 -2.71 -21.72 16.86
N LEU A 36 -1.74 -21.10 17.53
CA LEU A 36 -1.09 -21.68 18.70
C LEU A 36 -2.11 -22.06 19.77
N THR A 37 -3.05 -21.16 20.05
CA THR A 37 -4.13 -21.40 21.01
C THR A 37 -4.99 -22.58 20.59
N SER A 38 -5.28 -22.74 19.30
CA SER A 38 -6.07 -23.86 18.76
C SER A 38 -5.41 -25.23 18.92
N ILE A 39 -4.07 -25.27 19.06
CA ILE A 39 -3.30 -26.49 19.36
C ILE A 39 -2.89 -26.58 20.84
N GLY A 40 -3.53 -25.78 21.71
CA GLY A 40 -3.32 -25.80 23.15
C GLY A 40 -2.02 -25.14 23.62
N LYS A 41 -1.34 -24.37 22.76
CA LYS A 41 -0.08 -23.68 23.07
C LYS A 41 -0.28 -22.17 23.20
N LYS A 42 0.35 -21.55 24.20
CA LYS A 42 0.39 -20.08 24.33
C LYS A 42 1.54 -19.47 23.53
N ASP A 43 2.66 -20.18 23.48
CA ASP A 43 3.86 -19.83 22.74
C ASP A 43 4.61 -21.11 22.35
N ILE A 44 5.61 -21.00 21.47
CA ILE A 44 6.52 -22.10 21.12
C ILE A 44 7.96 -21.59 20.98
N PRO A 45 8.96 -22.39 21.38
CA PRO A 45 10.34 -22.17 20.95
C PRO A 45 10.42 -22.15 19.43
N LEU A 46 11.31 -21.32 18.88
CA LEU A 46 11.48 -21.20 17.43
C LEU A 46 12.04 -22.50 16.83
N GLU A 47 12.82 -23.23 17.61
CA GLU A 47 13.43 -24.51 17.32
C GLU A 47 12.40 -25.64 17.18
N GLU A 48 11.21 -25.48 17.77
CA GLU A 48 10.07 -26.39 17.60
C GLU A 48 9.27 -26.11 16.33
N VAL A 49 9.55 -25.02 15.62
CA VAL A 49 8.88 -24.73 14.35
C VAL A 49 9.45 -25.64 13.27
N THR A 50 8.60 -26.44 12.66
CA THR A 50 8.95 -27.34 11.56
C THR A 50 8.18 -26.99 10.29
N GLU A 51 8.53 -27.63 9.17
CA GLU A 51 7.73 -27.51 7.94
C GLU A 51 6.27 -27.96 8.17
N ASP A 52 6.06 -29.02 8.97
CA ASP A 52 4.73 -29.53 9.32
C ASP A 52 3.93 -28.55 10.18
N PHE A 53 4.60 -27.77 11.04
CA PHE A 53 3.96 -26.64 11.71
C PHE A 53 3.46 -25.62 10.69
N GLY A 54 4.28 -25.26 9.70
CA GLY A 54 3.90 -24.36 8.61
C GLY A 54 2.71 -24.87 7.80
N LYS A 55 2.71 -26.16 7.42
CA LYS A 55 1.59 -26.85 6.74
C LYS A 55 0.32 -26.84 7.58
N SER A 56 0.43 -27.13 8.87
CA SER A 56 -0.69 -27.14 9.82
C SER A 56 -1.28 -25.74 10.01
N TYR A 57 -0.42 -24.73 10.11
CA TYR A 57 -0.84 -23.34 10.17
C TYR A 57 -1.59 -22.91 8.91
N LYS A 58 -1.04 -23.22 7.73
CA LYS A 58 -1.69 -22.99 6.43
C LYS A 58 -3.08 -23.63 6.37
N ALA A 59 -3.19 -24.89 6.80
CA ALA A 59 -4.45 -25.61 6.84
C ALA A 59 -5.46 -24.95 7.82
N HIS A 60 -5.01 -24.51 9.00
CA HIS A 60 -5.84 -23.80 9.96
C HIS A 60 -6.39 -22.48 9.40
N LEU A 61 -5.55 -21.68 8.73
CA LEU A 61 -5.97 -20.42 8.11
C LEU A 61 -7.09 -20.63 7.09
N LYS A 62 -7.01 -21.70 6.28
CA LYS A 62 -8.03 -22.04 5.28
C LYS A 62 -9.29 -22.60 5.93
N LYS A 63 -9.16 -23.59 6.81
CA LYS A 63 -10.30 -24.33 7.37
C LYS A 63 -11.04 -23.55 8.47
N CYS A 64 -10.30 -22.95 9.40
CA CYS A 64 -10.87 -22.34 10.61
C CYS A 64 -11.12 -20.84 10.46
N LYS A 65 -10.33 -20.14 9.64
CA LYS A 65 -10.51 -18.69 9.39
C LYS A 65 -11.19 -18.38 8.06
N ASN A 66 -11.40 -19.39 7.20
CA ASN A 66 -11.96 -19.23 5.85
C ASN A 66 -11.24 -18.16 5.02
N PHE A 67 -9.91 -18.09 5.15
CA PHE A 67 -9.11 -17.10 4.43
C PHE A 67 -8.90 -17.50 2.96
N GLY A 68 -9.17 -16.53 2.08
CA GLY A 68 -8.80 -16.62 0.68
C GLY A 68 -7.29 -16.57 0.47
N VAL A 69 -6.85 -16.93 -0.75
CA VAL A 69 -5.44 -17.06 -1.17
C VAL A 69 -4.55 -15.91 -0.69
N SER A 70 -4.95 -14.65 -0.94
CA SER A 70 -4.08 -13.51 -0.60
C SER A 70 -3.87 -13.39 0.90
N GLN A 71 -4.94 -13.54 1.70
CA GLN A 71 -4.87 -13.42 3.15
C GLN A 71 -4.04 -14.55 3.77
N THR A 72 -4.22 -15.78 3.29
CA THR A 72 -3.40 -16.94 3.68
C THR A 72 -1.92 -16.68 3.39
N ASN A 73 -1.59 -16.23 2.18
CA ASN A 73 -0.20 -15.92 1.82
C ASN A 73 0.39 -14.78 2.64
N HIS A 74 -0.39 -13.77 3.03
CA HIS A 74 0.11 -12.71 3.92
C HIS A 74 0.48 -13.25 5.30
N CYS A 75 -0.32 -14.17 5.85
CA CYS A 75 -0.02 -14.82 7.13
C CYS A 75 1.24 -15.72 7.03
N LEU A 76 1.38 -16.47 5.92
CA LEU A 76 2.57 -17.29 5.69
C LEU A 76 3.84 -16.44 5.46
N ARG A 77 3.74 -15.29 4.79
CA ARG A 77 4.86 -14.33 4.67
C ARG A 77 5.25 -13.76 6.02
N TRP A 78 4.29 -13.53 6.90
CA TRP A 78 4.56 -13.12 8.27
C TRP A 78 5.33 -14.20 9.04
N LEU A 79 4.89 -15.46 8.98
CA LEU A 79 5.62 -16.59 9.57
C LEU A 79 7.05 -16.68 9.03
N ASN A 80 7.21 -16.69 7.70
CA ASN A 80 8.54 -16.75 7.07
C ASN A 80 9.44 -15.57 7.47
N ARG A 81 8.88 -14.36 7.59
CA ARG A 81 9.63 -13.20 8.09
C ARG A 81 10.18 -13.45 9.49
N LEU A 82 9.37 -13.98 10.41
CA LEU A 82 9.83 -14.26 11.78
C LEU A 82 10.92 -15.34 11.80
N LEU A 83 10.81 -16.35 10.94
CA LEU A 83 11.80 -17.43 10.84
C LEU A 83 13.12 -16.94 10.22
N TYR A 84 13.08 -16.14 9.15
CA TYR A 84 14.29 -15.53 8.60
C TYR A 84 14.96 -14.58 9.61
N LEU A 85 14.20 -13.81 10.38
CA LEU A 85 14.76 -12.98 11.45
C LEU A 85 15.38 -13.80 12.59
N ALA A 86 14.88 -15.01 12.84
CA ALA A 86 15.50 -15.94 13.76
C ALA A 86 16.80 -16.52 13.21
N VAL A 87 16.88 -16.76 11.89
CA VAL A 87 18.12 -17.16 11.20
C VAL A 87 19.15 -16.03 11.22
N ASP A 88 18.76 -14.80 10.89
CA ASP A 88 19.63 -13.61 10.94
C ASP A 88 20.19 -13.34 12.35
N LYS A 89 19.49 -13.83 13.38
CA LYS A 89 19.88 -13.73 14.80
C LYS A 89 20.58 -14.99 15.32
N GLU A 90 20.90 -15.93 14.44
CA GLU A 90 21.57 -17.20 14.76
C GLU A 90 20.82 -18.08 15.78
N ILE A 91 19.51 -17.86 15.95
CA ILE A 91 18.63 -18.70 16.78
C ILE A 91 18.30 -19.98 16.01
N LEU A 92 18.05 -19.86 14.71
CA LEU A 92 17.84 -20.97 13.80
C LEU A 92 19.01 -21.06 12.82
N ARG A 93 19.41 -22.27 12.49
CA ARG A 93 20.43 -22.49 11.44
C ARG A 93 19.87 -22.26 10.03
N VAL A 94 18.61 -22.63 9.82
CA VAL A 94 17.91 -22.53 8.52
C VAL A 94 16.42 -22.29 8.77
N ASN A 95 15.74 -21.67 7.82
CA ASN A 95 14.29 -21.48 7.89
C ASN A 95 13.57 -22.81 7.58
N PRO A 96 12.87 -23.44 8.53
CA PRO A 96 12.20 -24.74 8.33
C PRO A 96 10.98 -24.66 7.41
N CYS A 97 10.53 -23.46 7.04
CA CYS A 97 9.38 -23.21 6.17
C CYS A 97 9.76 -22.50 4.86
N GLU A 98 11.04 -22.50 4.48
CA GLU A 98 11.52 -21.86 3.24
C GLU A 98 10.81 -22.41 2.00
N ASP A 99 10.70 -23.73 1.90
CA ASP A 99 10.06 -24.44 0.78
C ASP A 99 8.54 -24.57 0.91
N LEU A 100 7.94 -24.00 1.96
CA LEU A 100 6.49 -24.04 2.14
C LEU A 100 5.80 -23.22 1.03
N GLU A 101 5.17 -23.92 0.10
CA GLU A 101 4.52 -23.28 -1.04
C GLU A 101 3.41 -22.31 -0.62
N TYR A 102 3.41 -21.13 -1.24
CA TYR A 102 2.29 -20.21 -1.17
C TYR A 102 1.10 -20.70 -2.00
N GLU A 103 -0.10 -20.26 -1.64
CA GLU A 103 -1.28 -20.48 -2.47
C GLU A 103 -1.12 -19.74 -3.81
N ILE A 104 -1.45 -20.42 -4.90
CA ILE A 104 -1.40 -19.84 -6.25
C ILE A 104 -2.46 -18.74 -6.34
N LYS A 105 -2.01 -17.51 -6.61
CA LYS A 105 -2.94 -16.41 -6.88
C LYS A 105 -3.60 -16.65 -8.24
N PRO A 106 -4.95 -16.62 -8.32
CA PRO A 106 -5.60 -16.64 -9.62
C PRO A 106 -5.16 -15.43 -10.43
N GLU A 107 -5.22 -15.54 -11.75
CA GLU A 107 -4.86 -14.45 -12.65
C GLU A 107 -5.60 -13.16 -12.26
N ALA A 108 -4.82 -12.09 -12.14
CA ALA A 108 -5.37 -10.79 -11.78
C ALA A 108 -6.27 -10.29 -12.89
N ARG A 109 -7.58 -10.28 -12.64
CA ARG A 109 -8.54 -9.56 -13.49
C ARG A 109 -8.50 -8.09 -13.13
N HIS A 110 -7.52 -7.36 -13.69
CA HIS A 110 -7.44 -5.92 -13.51
C HIS A 110 -8.70 -5.27 -14.09
N ARG A 111 -9.45 -4.60 -13.23
CA ARG A 111 -10.52 -3.72 -13.68
C ARG A 111 -9.86 -2.45 -14.23
N TYR A 112 -10.27 -2.06 -15.42
CA TYR A 112 -9.88 -0.81 -16.05
C TYR A 112 -11.15 -0.07 -16.47
N ILE A 113 -11.04 1.24 -16.61
CA ILE A 113 -12.10 2.03 -17.23
C ILE A 113 -11.85 2.10 -18.73
N SER A 114 -12.90 1.89 -19.50
CA SER A 114 -12.89 2.11 -20.94
C SER A 114 -12.76 3.60 -21.25
N ARG A 115 -12.38 3.91 -22.50
CA ARG A 115 -12.33 5.29 -22.98
C ARG A 115 -13.69 5.98 -22.87
N ASP A 116 -14.79 5.26 -23.08
CA ASP A 116 -16.13 5.83 -23.01
C ASP A 116 -16.58 6.06 -21.57
N GLU A 117 -16.22 5.20 -20.63
CA GLU A 117 -16.41 5.46 -19.20
C GLU A 117 -15.59 6.67 -18.74
N PHE A 118 -14.34 6.78 -19.19
CA PHE A 118 -13.51 7.95 -18.90
C PHE A 118 -14.13 9.25 -19.43
N LYS A 119 -14.62 9.24 -20.68
CA LYS A 119 -15.33 10.38 -21.28
C LYS A 119 -16.59 10.74 -20.50
N LYS A 120 -17.40 9.75 -20.09
CA LYS A 120 -18.59 9.96 -19.25
C LYS A 120 -18.21 10.65 -17.95
N ILE A 121 -17.20 10.12 -17.24
CA ILE A 121 -16.66 10.77 -16.05
C ILE A 121 -16.29 12.20 -16.38
N LEU A 122 -15.42 12.43 -17.38
CA LEU A 122 -14.96 13.76 -17.82
C LEU A 122 -16.12 14.75 -18.04
N SER A 123 -17.24 14.33 -18.64
CA SER A 123 -18.39 15.18 -18.96
C SER A 123 -19.44 15.32 -17.85
N THR A 124 -19.33 14.59 -16.74
CA THR A 124 -20.35 14.56 -15.69
C THR A 124 -19.84 15.26 -14.42
N PRO A 125 -20.08 16.58 -14.26
CA PRO A 125 -19.74 17.29 -13.03
C PRO A 125 -20.60 16.77 -11.86
N MET A 126 -20.04 16.81 -10.65
CA MET A 126 -20.74 16.42 -9.42
C MET A 126 -21.29 17.66 -8.70
N TYR A 127 -22.52 17.56 -8.19
CA TYR A 127 -23.15 18.64 -7.42
C TYR A 127 -22.46 18.88 -6.08
N ASP A 128 -22.07 17.80 -5.39
CA ASP A 128 -21.35 17.88 -4.12
C ASP A 128 -19.88 18.27 -4.36
N LYS A 129 -19.39 19.25 -3.59
CA LYS A 129 -18.04 19.80 -3.74
C LYS A 129 -16.94 18.77 -3.47
N ARG A 130 -17.16 17.85 -2.53
CA ARG A 130 -16.17 16.80 -2.20
C ARG A 130 -16.15 15.74 -3.29
N MET A 131 -17.31 15.36 -3.81
CA MET A 131 -17.40 14.45 -4.96
C MET A 131 -16.78 15.06 -6.20
N GLU A 132 -16.98 16.35 -6.47
CA GLU A 132 -16.37 17.02 -7.63
C GLU A 132 -14.84 17.13 -7.49
N LEU A 133 -14.33 17.38 -6.28
CA LEU A 133 -12.90 17.30 -6.01
C LEU A 133 -12.36 15.89 -6.28
N ALA A 134 -13.03 14.85 -5.76
CA ALA A 134 -12.63 13.47 -5.99
C ALA A 134 -12.64 13.13 -7.50
N ARG A 135 -13.64 13.61 -8.23
CA ARG A 135 -13.77 13.44 -9.68
C ARG A 135 -12.61 14.08 -10.44
N ARG A 136 -12.28 15.33 -10.13
CA ARG A 136 -11.16 16.07 -10.74
C ARG A 136 -9.81 15.45 -10.38
N ALA A 137 -9.62 15.08 -9.12
CA ALA A 137 -8.41 14.37 -8.68
C ALA A 137 -8.25 13.03 -9.39
N PHE A 138 -9.33 12.30 -9.65
CA PHE A 138 -9.32 11.05 -10.42
C PHE A 138 -8.91 11.28 -11.89
N ILE A 139 -9.51 12.26 -12.57
CA ILE A 139 -9.10 12.61 -13.95
C ILE A 139 -7.62 13.02 -13.98
N PHE A 140 -7.22 13.88 -13.05
CA PHE A 140 -5.86 14.37 -12.96
C PHE A 140 -4.87 13.23 -12.72
N SER A 141 -5.19 12.30 -11.82
CA SER A 141 -4.42 11.06 -11.60
C SER A 141 -4.31 10.23 -12.87
N THR A 142 -5.40 10.07 -13.61
CA THR A 142 -5.43 9.29 -14.86
C THR A 142 -4.53 9.90 -15.93
N LEU A 143 -4.49 11.23 -16.03
CA LEU A 143 -3.71 11.95 -17.05
C LEU A 143 -2.24 12.16 -16.67
N THR A 144 -1.89 12.09 -15.39
CA THR A 144 -0.53 12.34 -14.89
C THR A 144 0.16 11.08 -14.39
N GLY A 145 -0.59 10.01 -14.11
CA GLY A 145 -0.07 8.82 -13.43
C GLY A 145 0.35 9.09 -11.98
N LEU A 146 -0.05 10.22 -11.37
CA LEU A 146 0.21 10.50 -9.97
C LEU A 146 -0.68 9.63 -9.07
N ALA A 147 -0.08 8.98 -8.06
CA ALA A 147 -0.85 8.27 -7.06
C ALA A 147 -1.59 9.27 -6.17
N TYR A 148 -2.68 8.84 -5.52
CA TYR A 148 -3.45 9.70 -4.62
C TYR A 148 -2.59 10.47 -3.61
N VAL A 149 -1.61 9.80 -2.99
CA VAL A 149 -0.72 10.43 -2.01
C VAL A 149 0.17 11.51 -2.64
N ASP A 150 0.60 11.33 -3.89
CA ASP A 150 1.42 12.32 -4.60
C ASP A 150 0.57 13.53 -4.98
N ILE A 151 -0.70 13.33 -5.39
CA ILE A 151 -1.65 14.41 -5.68
C ILE A 151 -1.95 15.22 -4.42
N LYS A 152 -2.16 14.54 -3.29
CA LYS A 152 -2.42 15.18 -1.99
C LYS A 152 -1.24 16.05 -1.52
N LEU A 153 -0.02 15.66 -1.86
CA LEU A 153 1.22 16.35 -1.49
C LEU A 153 1.77 17.25 -2.60
N LEU A 154 1.04 17.40 -3.71
CA LEU A 154 1.45 18.27 -4.81
C LEU A 154 1.33 19.72 -4.37
N HIS A 155 2.40 20.49 -4.54
CA HIS A 155 2.50 21.92 -4.22
C HIS A 155 2.90 22.72 -5.47
N PRO A 156 2.60 24.02 -5.52
CA PRO A 156 2.98 24.91 -6.63
C PRO A 156 4.42 24.77 -7.11
N HIS A 157 5.42 24.68 -6.21
CA HIS A 157 6.83 24.53 -6.60
C HIS A 157 7.15 23.28 -7.42
N HIS A 158 6.30 22.24 -7.37
CA HIS A 158 6.46 21.05 -8.20
C HIS A 158 6.04 21.28 -9.66
N ILE A 159 5.33 22.38 -9.96
CA ILE A 159 4.83 22.69 -11.29
C ILE A 159 5.79 23.68 -11.94
N GLY A 160 6.48 23.23 -12.99
CA GLY A 160 7.40 24.06 -13.76
C GLY A 160 6.90 24.33 -15.16
N THR A 161 7.60 25.23 -15.86
CA THR A 161 7.39 25.54 -17.28
C THR A 161 8.74 25.41 -17.98
N ASN A 162 8.79 24.68 -19.09
CA ASN A 162 10.02 24.55 -19.88
C ASN A 162 10.23 25.78 -20.78
N ALA A 163 11.37 25.83 -21.49
CA ALA A 163 11.72 26.93 -22.39
C ALA A 163 10.73 27.13 -23.56
N GLU A 164 9.94 26.11 -23.90
CA GLU A 164 8.92 26.16 -24.95
C GLU A 164 7.53 26.57 -24.42
N GLY A 165 7.43 26.94 -23.14
CA GLY A 165 6.16 27.33 -22.51
C GLY A 165 5.27 26.15 -22.10
N ARG A 166 5.73 24.90 -22.23
CA ARG A 166 4.97 23.71 -21.82
C ARG A 166 5.16 23.46 -20.33
N ARG A 167 4.05 23.31 -19.58
CA ARG A 167 4.11 23.01 -18.16
C ARG A 167 4.35 21.52 -17.89
N TYR A 168 4.98 21.24 -16.75
CA TYR A 168 5.26 19.89 -16.28
C TYR A 168 5.15 19.82 -14.76
N ILE A 169 4.99 18.61 -14.23
CA ILE A 169 5.16 18.30 -12.81
C ILE A 169 6.50 17.60 -12.62
N ARG A 170 7.29 18.05 -11.64
CA ARG A 170 8.49 17.39 -11.17
C ARG A 170 8.37 17.14 -9.66
N ILE A 171 8.28 15.89 -9.24
CA ILE A 171 8.08 15.50 -7.83
C ILE A 171 8.80 14.20 -7.49
N ASN A 172 9.31 14.07 -6.26
CA ASN A 172 9.77 12.80 -5.73
C ASN A 172 8.59 11.99 -5.18
N ARG A 173 8.29 10.84 -5.80
CA ARG A 173 7.17 9.97 -5.43
C ARG A 173 7.23 9.60 -3.95
N LYS A 174 6.13 9.74 -3.21
CA LYS A 174 6.13 9.54 -1.75
C LYS A 174 6.61 8.14 -1.35
N LYS A 175 6.18 7.11 -2.09
CA LYS A 175 6.45 5.69 -1.78
C LYS A 175 7.86 5.26 -2.15
N THR A 176 8.30 5.53 -3.37
CA THR A 176 9.57 5.00 -3.91
C THR A 176 10.72 6.00 -3.80
N LYS A 177 10.45 7.27 -3.52
CA LYS A 177 11.40 8.39 -3.55
C LYS A 177 12.04 8.64 -4.93
N VAL A 178 11.56 7.96 -5.96
CA VAL A 178 11.99 8.15 -7.34
C VAL A 178 11.37 9.43 -7.88
N GLU A 179 12.19 10.24 -8.56
CA GLU A 179 11.74 11.45 -9.24
C GLU A 179 10.81 11.08 -10.40
N ALA A 180 9.69 11.81 -10.51
CA ALA A 180 8.77 11.74 -11.63
C ALA A 180 8.75 13.10 -12.33
N PHE A 181 9.02 13.09 -13.64
CA PHE A 181 8.86 14.23 -14.54
C PHE A 181 7.70 13.96 -15.50
N ILE A 182 6.66 14.80 -15.44
CA ILE A 182 5.38 14.54 -16.08
C ILE A 182 4.97 15.77 -16.88
N PRO A 183 5.09 15.76 -18.22
CA PRO A 183 4.49 16.80 -19.06
C PRO A 183 2.98 16.89 -18.84
N LEU A 184 2.45 18.09 -18.70
CA LEU A 184 1.02 18.27 -18.41
C LEU A 184 0.16 18.20 -19.67
N HIS A 185 -0.83 17.31 -19.64
CA HIS A 185 -1.86 17.25 -20.66
C HIS A 185 -2.81 18.48 -20.55
N PRO A 186 -3.34 19.04 -21.65
CA PRO A 186 -4.18 20.24 -21.60
C PRO A 186 -5.39 20.15 -20.65
N ILE A 187 -6.03 18.99 -20.56
CA ILE A 187 -7.12 18.75 -19.59
C ILE A 187 -6.62 18.81 -18.14
N ALA A 188 -5.42 18.28 -17.86
CA ALA A 188 -4.83 18.36 -16.53
C ALA A 188 -4.48 19.81 -16.17
N GLU A 189 -4.04 20.61 -17.15
CA GLU A 189 -3.80 22.05 -16.99
C GLU A 189 -5.06 22.82 -16.65
N GLN A 190 -6.17 22.53 -17.34
CA GLN A 190 -7.49 23.12 -17.05
C GLN A 190 -7.98 22.76 -15.65
N ILE A 191 -7.69 21.55 -15.17
CA ILE A 191 -7.99 21.18 -13.79
C ILE A 191 -7.13 22.03 -12.85
N LEU A 192 -5.82 22.12 -13.06
CA LEU A 192 -4.90 22.90 -12.22
C LEU A 192 -5.30 24.38 -12.11
N SER A 193 -5.83 25.00 -13.17
CA SER A 193 -6.26 26.40 -13.12
C SER A 193 -7.44 26.66 -12.18
N LEU A 194 -8.14 25.61 -11.73
CA LEU A 194 -9.22 25.71 -10.74
C LEU A 194 -8.72 25.65 -9.29
N TYR A 195 -7.42 25.45 -9.10
CA TYR A 195 -6.81 25.15 -7.81
C TYR A 195 -5.63 26.08 -7.53
N ASN A 196 -5.11 25.99 -6.30
CA ASN A 196 -3.95 26.75 -5.88
C ASN A 196 -2.72 26.37 -6.71
N THR A 197 -2.10 27.35 -7.36
CA THR A 197 -0.85 27.17 -8.14
C THR A 197 0.19 28.25 -7.83
N THR A 198 -0.01 29.01 -6.74
CA THR A 198 0.84 30.16 -6.40
C THR A 198 1.25 30.20 -4.93
N ASP A 199 0.36 29.80 -4.01
CA ASP A 199 0.63 29.77 -2.56
C ASP A 199 1.31 28.47 -2.17
N ASP A 200 2.64 28.50 -2.04
CA ASP A 200 3.43 27.29 -1.79
C ASP A 200 3.26 26.71 -0.37
N GLU A 201 2.65 27.48 0.54
CA GLU A 201 2.31 27.01 1.89
C GLU A 201 1.13 26.02 1.90
N LYS A 202 0.43 25.88 0.76
CA LYS A 202 -0.74 25.01 0.63
C LYS A 202 -0.59 24.04 -0.53
N PRO A 203 -1.09 22.80 -0.39
CA PRO A 203 -1.17 21.88 -1.51
C PRO A 203 -2.04 22.47 -2.63
N VAL A 204 -1.81 22.00 -3.85
CA VAL A 204 -2.63 22.33 -5.02
C VAL A 204 -4.08 21.91 -4.76
N PHE A 205 -4.29 20.65 -4.39
CA PHE A 205 -5.61 20.10 -4.12
C PHE A 205 -5.97 20.23 -2.63
N THR A 206 -6.53 21.38 -2.25
CA THR A 206 -7.03 21.58 -0.88
C THR A 206 -8.41 20.95 -0.70
N SER A 207 -8.63 20.28 0.44
CA SER A 207 -9.97 19.81 0.83
C SER A 207 -10.95 20.99 0.93
N PRO A 208 -12.21 20.85 0.49
CA PRO A 208 -13.22 21.89 0.68
C PRO A 208 -13.42 22.09 2.18
N LYS A 209 -13.52 23.36 2.62
CA LYS A 209 -13.92 23.67 4.00
C LYS A 209 -15.30 23.03 4.27
N PRO A 210 -15.51 22.49 5.49
CA PRO A 210 -16.79 21.87 5.86
C PRO A 210 -17.96 22.84 5.72
#